data_AF-A0A1C5KD26-F1
#
_entry.id   AF-A0A1C5KD26-F1
#
_cell.length_a   1.000
_cell.length_b   1.000
_cell.length_c   1.000
_cell.angle_alpha   90.00
_cell.angle_beta   90.00
_cell.angle_gamma   90.00
#
_symmetry.space_group_name_H-M   'P 1'
#
loop_
_entity.id
_entity.type
_entity.pdbx_description
1 polymer ?
#
loop_
_entity_poly.entity_id
_entity_poly.type
_entity_poly.pdbx_seq_one_letter_code
_entity_poly.pdbx_strand_id
1 'polypeptide(L)'
;MVVENRSGADSRKVFVIHGRNEAARKGLFDFLRSIGLDPIEWSEAIRLTGKGSPYIGQVLDAAFGAAQAVVVLQTPDDVAYLHESLTYVGDPECSPQMQPRPNVLFEAGMAMGRDEDRTVIVEMGQIKVFSDIHGRHVVRLDNSVKKRQELAQRLDTAGCAVRLTGTDWHDAGDLTPPVPPGGGLPLGRKLPSSKATGLPRLEARFIDNGRGRIDAVQVTNHGPGDVYDLDVSANEDAGLIRDNDEFPLSRLPSGKSIRVQCYRPGSFGSAQKSHFYVTITGKTADGIPIGVEEFVSET
;
A
#
# COMPACT_ATOMS: atom_id res chain seq x y z
N MET A 1 2.80 16.74 36.91
CA MET A 1 3.84 16.98 35.90
C MET A 1 4.03 18.48 35.80
N VAL A 2 5.24 18.95 36.10
CA VAL A 2 5.60 20.36 35.99
C VAL A 2 5.97 20.59 34.54
N VAL A 3 5.28 21.49 33.85
CA VAL A 3 5.66 21.94 32.52
C VAL A 3 6.93 22.79 32.71
N GLU A 4 8.10 22.22 32.43
CA GLU A 4 9.33 23.01 32.38
C GLU A 4 9.18 24.06 31.27
N ASN A 5 9.11 25.32 31.69
CA ASN A 5 9.09 26.46 30.78
C ASN A 5 10.44 26.55 30.07
N ARG A 6 10.52 26.10 28.81
CA ARG A 6 11.71 26.29 27.95
C ARG A 6 11.85 27.77 27.62
N SER A 7 12.51 28.51 28.50
CA SER A 7 12.71 29.97 28.44
C SER A 7 13.67 30.46 27.33
N GLY A 8 13.67 29.83 26.14
CA GLY A 8 14.60 30.20 25.06
C GLY A 8 14.18 29.90 23.61
N ALA A 9 13.07 29.20 23.36
CA ALA A 9 12.58 28.99 21.99
C ALA A 9 11.61 30.13 21.61
N ASP A 10 11.77 30.70 20.41
CA ASP A 10 10.83 31.71 19.89
C ASP A 10 9.47 31.04 19.65
N SER A 11 8.46 31.42 20.44
CA SER A 11 7.11 30.85 20.38
C SER A 11 6.39 31.10 19.06
N ARG A 12 6.96 31.90 18.15
CA ARG A 12 6.41 32.08 16.80
C ARG A 12 6.95 31.06 15.80
N LYS A 13 8.09 30.42 16.07
CA LYS A 13 8.75 29.53 15.11
C LYS A 13 7.97 28.24 14.97
N VAL A 14 7.60 27.88 13.74
CA VAL A 14 6.92 26.62 13.42
C VAL A 14 7.67 25.91 12.32
N PHE A 15 7.89 24.60 12.44
CA PHE A 15 8.44 23.82 11.34
C PHE A 15 7.30 23.07 10.63
N VAL A 16 7.31 23.07 9.30
CA VAL A 16 6.27 22.41 8.51
C VAL A 16 6.89 21.24 7.75
N ILE A 17 6.46 20.03 8.07
CA ILE A 17 6.73 18.84 7.26
C ILE A 17 5.69 18.81 6.14
N HIS A 18 6.11 18.76 4.88
CA HIS A 18 5.21 18.76 3.74
C HIS A 18 5.75 17.94 2.56
N GLY A 19 4.85 17.57 1.67
CA GLY A 19 5.17 16.86 0.43
C GLY A 19 5.56 17.80 -0.72
N ARG A 20 5.25 17.39 -1.95
CA ARG A 20 5.52 18.13 -3.20
C ARG A 20 4.39 19.05 -3.62
N ASN A 21 3.26 19.06 -2.92
CA ASN A 21 2.19 20.02 -3.19
C ASN A 21 2.56 21.45 -2.75
N GLU A 22 3.28 22.15 -3.61
CA GLU A 22 3.76 23.52 -3.34
C GLU A 22 2.63 24.55 -3.15
N ALA A 23 1.48 24.36 -3.79
CA ALA A 23 0.33 25.24 -3.62
C ALA A 23 -0.22 25.15 -2.19
N ALA A 24 -0.45 23.93 -1.69
CA ALA A 24 -0.88 23.67 -0.32
C ALA A 24 0.14 24.18 0.71
N ARG A 25 1.43 23.95 0.46
CA ARG A 25 2.52 24.45 1.31
C ARG A 25 2.49 25.98 1.36
N LYS A 26 2.44 26.67 0.22
CA LYS A 26 2.42 28.13 0.15
C LYS A 26 1.20 28.69 0.88
N GLY A 27 0.01 28.12 0.64
CA GLY A 27 -1.22 28.52 1.31
C GLY A 27 -1.12 28.40 2.83
N LEU A 28 -0.58 27.28 3.33
CA LEU A 28 -0.37 27.10 4.77
C LEU A 28 0.65 28.10 5.33
N PHE A 29 1.75 28.38 4.63
CA PHE A 29 2.75 29.36 5.07
C PHE A 29 2.16 30.77 5.14
N ASP A 30 1.37 31.17 4.15
CA ASP A 30 0.69 32.47 4.12
C ASP A 30 -0.31 32.59 5.29
N PHE A 31 -1.09 31.53 5.56
CA PHE A 31 -1.96 31.47 6.72
C PHE A 31 -1.19 31.58 8.05
N LEU A 32 -0.14 30.77 8.25
CA LEU A 32 0.67 30.79 9.48
C LEU A 32 1.26 32.19 9.74
N ARG A 33 1.78 32.85 8.70
CA ARG A 33 2.29 34.23 8.78
C ARG A 33 1.20 35.23 9.14
N SER A 34 -0.01 35.07 8.59
CA SER A 34 -1.15 35.96 8.88
C SER A 34 -1.58 35.92 10.35
N ILE A 35 -1.40 34.77 11.02
CA ILE A 35 -1.68 34.61 12.46
C ILE A 35 -0.44 34.87 13.34
N GLY A 36 0.58 35.54 12.80
CA GLY A 36 1.75 36.00 13.55
C GLY A 36 2.86 34.97 13.79
N LEU A 37 2.77 33.79 13.16
CA LEU A 37 3.78 32.74 13.25
C LEU A 37 4.84 32.89 12.15
N ASP A 38 5.98 32.24 12.35
CA ASP A 38 7.15 32.32 11.50
C ASP A 38 7.59 30.90 11.06
N PRO A 39 7.05 30.40 9.93
CA PRO A 39 7.40 29.09 9.41
C PRO A 39 8.88 29.02 9.03
N ILE A 40 9.63 28.08 9.61
CA ILE A 40 11.02 27.81 9.29
C ILE A 40 11.10 27.24 7.87
N GLU A 41 11.73 27.98 6.97
CA GLU A 41 12.01 27.51 5.62
C GLU A 41 13.17 26.50 5.60
N TRP A 42 13.19 25.62 4.60
CA TRP A 42 14.22 24.58 4.50
C TRP A 42 15.66 25.14 4.49
N SER A 43 15.88 26.26 3.79
CA SER A 43 17.18 26.95 3.74
C SER A 43 17.59 27.52 5.11
N GLU A 44 16.62 27.96 5.91
CA GLU A 44 16.85 28.35 7.30
C GLU A 44 17.18 27.15 8.17
N ALA A 45 16.46 26.03 8.03
CA ALA A 45 16.76 24.79 8.73
C ALA A 45 18.19 24.28 8.43
N ILE A 46 18.63 24.34 7.17
CA ILE A 46 20.01 24.03 6.79
C ILE A 46 20.99 24.97 7.51
N ARG A 47 20.72 26.28 7.50
CA ARG A 47 21.58 27.28 8.15
C ARG A 47 21.69 27.05 9.66
N LEU A 48 20.61 26.63 10.33
CA LEU A 48 20.61 26.29 11.75
C LEU A 48 21.59 25.17 12.11
N THR A 49 21.95 24.31 11.15
CA THR A 49 22.96 23.26 11.38
C THR A 49 24.39 23.79 11.49
N GLY A 50 24.66 25.01 11.03
CA GLY A 50 26.00 25.58 10.92
C GLY A 50 26.90 24.91 9.87
N LYS A 51 26.34 24.07 8.99
CA LYS A 51 27.08 23.31 7.96
C LYS A 51 26.64 23.72 6.56
N GLY A 52 27.59 23.75 5.63
CA GLY A 52 27.30 24.01 4.21
C GLY A 52 26.57 22.85 3.49
N SER A 53 26.75 21.62 3.97
CA SER A 53 26.13 20.42 3.40
C SER A 53 25.79 19.38 4.49
N PRO A 54 24.83 19.65 5.37
CA PRO A 54 24.44 18.74 6.45
C PRO A 54 23.73 17.48 5.92
N TYR A 55 23.76 16.42 6.73
CA TYR A 55 22.88 15.27 6.53
C TYR A 55 21.42 15.64 6.86
N ILE A 56 20.45 15.04 6.16
CA ILE A 56 19.02 15.36 6.32
C ILE A 56 18.54 15.28 7.78
N GLY A 57 18.97 14.27 8.52
CA GLY A 57 18.61 14.12 9.94
C GLY A 57 19.12 15.27 10.80
N GLN A 58 20.29 15.85 10.48
CA GLN A 58 20.82 17.00 11.21
C GLN A 58 20.01 18.27 10.97
N VAL A 59 19.46 18.42 9.75
CA VAL A 59 18.56 19.53 9.43
C VAL A 59 17.25 19.39 10.19
N LEU A 60 16.68 18.19 10.24
CA LEU A 60 15.46 17.90 10.98
C LEU A 60 15.66 18.09 12.49
N ASP A 61 16.75 17.60 13.06
CA ASP A 61 17.09 17.80 14.48
C ASP A 61 17.19 19.29 14.83
N ALA A 62 17.87 20.08 13.99
CA ALA A 62 18.00 21.51 14.18
C ALA A 62 16.64 22.23 14.07
N ALA A 63 15.82 21.85 13.08
CA ALA A 63 14.49 22.42 12.88
C ALA A 63 13.54 22.10 14.05
N PHE A 64 13.48 20.84 14.49
CA PHE A 64 12.66 20.42 15.63
C PHE A 64 13.11 21.06 16.94
N GLY A 65 14.42 21.29 17.11
CA GLY A 65 14.96 22.01 18.27
C GLY A 65 14.60 23.50 18.29
N ALA A 66 14.57 24.15 17.12
CA ALA A 66 14.32 25.58 16.99
C ALA A 66 12.83 25.95 16.94
N ALA A 67 11.97 25.06 16.42
CA ALA A 67 10.54 25.30 16.33
C ALA A 67 9.86 25.17 17.70
N GLN A 68 8.82 25.98 17.95
CA GLN A 68 7.87 25.80 19.04
C GLN A 68 6.94 24.62 18.77
N ALA A 69 6.37 24.55 17.57
CA ALA A 69 5.51 23.45 17.12
C ALA A 69 5.95 22.91 15.75
N VAL A 70 5.59 21.65 15.49
CA VAL A 70 5.75 21.00 14.19
C VAL A 70 4.38 20.78 13.58
N VAL A 71 4.16 21.27 12.36
CA VAL A 71 2.95 21.01 11.59
C VAL A 71 3.24 19.95 10.54
N VAL A 72 2.50 18.85 10.55
CA VAL A 72 2.57 17.82 9.51
C VAL A 72 1.46 18.09 8.50
N LEU A 73 1.81 18.64 7.33
CA LEU A 73 0.88 18.88 6.24
C LEU A 73 0.78 17.63 5.35
N GLN A 74 -0.28 16.88 5.55
CA GLN A 74 -0.64 15.69 4.78
C GLN A 74 -1.51 16.08 3.58
N THR A 75 -0.98 15.81 2.40
CA THR A 75 -1.64 16.04 1.10
C THR A 75 -1.66 14.74 0.29
N PRO A 76 -2.63 14.57 -0.63
CA PRO A 76 -2.73 13.41 -1.50
C PRO A 76 -1.67 13.46 -2.62
N ASP A 77 -0.43 13.17 -2.27
CA ASP A 77 0.71 13.33 -3.18
C ASP A 77 1.04 12.05 -3.97
N ASP A 78 1.02 10.90 -3.29
CA ASP A 78 1.34 9.61 -3.88
C ASP A 78 0.09 8.73 -3.96
N VAL A 79 0.01 7.86 -4.99
CA VAL A 79 -1.00 6.81 -5.09
C VAL A 79 -0.43 5.53 -4.47
N ALA A 80 -1.20 4.87 -3.61
CA ALA A 80 -0.85 3.58 -3.04
C ALA A 80 -2.03 2.62 -3.00
N TYR A 81 -1.71 1.34 -2.96
CA TYR A 81 -2.65 0.24 -2.74
C TYR A 81 -1.87 -0.94 -2.14
N LEU A 82 -2.56 -1.73 -1.32
CA LEU A 82 -2.01 -2.95 -0.77
C LEU A 82 -1.77 -3.98 -1.88
N HIS A 83 -0.69 -4.75 -1.73
CA HIS A 83 -0.37 -5.83 -2.65
C HIS A 83 -1.48 -6.89 -2.64
N GLU A 84 -1.90 -7.37 -3.81
CA GLU A 84 -3.08 -8.24 -3.93
C GLU A 84 -2.92 -9.60 -3.23
N SER A 85 -1.70 -10.09 -3.07
CA SER A 85 -1.47 -11.35 -2.34
C SER A 85 -1.55 -11.19 -0.82
N LEU A 86 -1.61 -9.96 -0.32
CA LEU A 86 -1.62 -9.63 1.12
C LEU A 86 -3.00 -9.13 1.58
N THR A 87 -4.03 -9.39 0.78
CA THR A 87 -5.39 -8.84 0.96
C THR A 87 -6.43 -9.96 1.02
N TYR A 88 -7.69 -9.58 1.26
CA TYR A 88 -8.84 -10.46 1.12
C TYR A 88 -9.81 -9.92 0.05
N VAL A 89 -10.73 -10.77 -0.41
CA VAL A 89 -11.71 -10.38 -1.42
C VAL A 89 -12.59 -9.25 -0.90
N GLY A 90 -12.63 -8.13 -1.62
CA GLY A 90 -13.43 -6.95 -1.28
C GLY A 90 -12.74 -5.94 -0.36
N ASP A 91 -11.46 -6.15 -0.04
CA ASP A 91 -10.68 -5.19 0.74
C ASP A 91 -10.48 -3.86 -0.03
N PRO A 92 -10.93 -2.71 0.51
CA PRO A 92 -10.77 -1.42 -0.14
C PRO A 92 -9.30 -0.99 -0.28
N GLU A 93 -8.39 -1.59 0.48
CA GLU A 93 -6.94 -1.33 0.43
C GLU A 93 -6.32 -1.71 -0.92
N CYS A 94 -6.95 -2.61 -1.69
CA CYS A 94 -6.50 -3.00 -3.03
C CYS A 94 -6.85 -2.00 -4.14
N SER A 95 -7.71 -1.03 -3.83
CA SER A 95 -8.06 0.05 -4.74
C SER A 95 -7.02 1.17 -4.64
N PRO A 96 -6.72 1.90 -5.73
CA PRO A 96 -5.85 3.08 -5.65
C PRO A 96 -6.40 4.09 -4.66
N GLN A 97 -5.61 4.42 -3.65
CA GLN A 97 -5.90 5.45 -2.67
C GLN A 97 -4.76 6.47 -2.66
N MET A 98 -5.07 7.70 -2.28
CA MET A 98 -4.06 8.73 -2.15
C MET A 98 -3.43 8.73 -0.79
N GLN A 99 -2.17 9.09 -0.68
CA GLN A 99 -1.48 9.21 0.61
C GLN A 99 -0.46 10.35 0.57
N PRO A 100 -0.02 10.83 1.73
CA PRO A 100 1.19 11.66 1.81
C PRO A 100 2.41 10.90 1.29
N ARG A 101 3.42 11.66 0.84
CA ARG A 101 4.75 11.13 0.50
C ARG A 101 5.29 10.28 1.67
N PRO A 102 5.97 9.15 1.42
CA PRO A 102 6.62 8.37 2.47
C PRO A 102 7.58 9.18 3.35
N ASN A 103 8.28 10.16 2.78
CA ASN A 103 9.14 11.06 3.54
C ASN A 103 8.36 11.86 4.59
N VAL A 104 7.17 12.36 4.23
CA VAL A 104 6.28 13.09 5.16
C VAL A 104 5.83 12.19 6.29
N LEU A 105 5.49 10.93 5.98
CA LEU A 105 5.08 9.95 7.00
C LEU A 105 6.24 9.61 7.95
N PHE A 106 7.44 9.42 7.40
CA PHE A 106 8.63 9.12 8.20
C PHE A 106 9.03 10.29 9.10
N GLU A 107 9.04 11.52 8.56
CA GLU A 107 9.33 12.74 9.30
C GLU A 107 8.26 13.05 10.36
N ALA A 108 6.99 12.79 10.06
CA ALA A 108 5.91 12.88 11.04
C ALA A 108 6.14 11.90 12.21
N GLY A 109 6.54 10.66 11.92
CA GLY A 109 6.93 9.68 12.93
C GLY A 109 8.09 10.16 13.81
N MET A 110 9.11 10.79 13.23
CA MET A 110 10.22 11.39 13.99
C MET A 110 9.76 12.56 14.87
N ALA A 111 8.92 13.46 14.34
CA ALA A 111 8.37 14.58 15.11
C ALA A 111 7.52 14.09 16.29
N MET A 112 6.62 13.13 16.06
CA MET A 112 5.79 12.53 17.10
C MET A 112 6.60 11.78 18.15
N GLY A 113 7.61 11.00 17.73
CA GLY A 113 8.49 10.27 18.64
C GLY A 113 9.37 11.18 19.48
N ARG A 114 9.67 12.40 19.00
CA ARG A 114 10.47 13.40 19.70
C ARG A 114 9.64 14.27 20.64
N ASP A 115 8.52 14.80 20.14
CA ASP A 115 7.72 15.82 20.82
C ASP A 115 6.24 15.73 20.42
N GLU A 116 5.50 14.79 21.01
CA GLU A 116 4.10 14.52 20.66
C GLU A 116 3.14 15.69 20.94
N ASP A 117 3.33 16.42 22.04
CA ASP A 117 2.41 17.46 22.51
C ASP A 117 2.39 18.70 21.60
N ARG A 118 3.48 18.93 20.86
CA ARG A 118 3.65 20.09 19.96
C ARG A 118 3.70 19.69 18.48
N THR A 119 3.30 18.47 18.16
CA THR A 119 3.14 17.99 16.79
C THR A 119 1.67 18.04 16.37
N VAL A 120 1.33 18.91 15.43
CA VAL A 120 -0.03 19.14 14.94
C VAL A 120 -0.18 18.50 13.56
N ILE A 121 -1.11 17.55 13.43
CA ILE A 121 -1.38 16.86 12.17
C ILE A 121 -2.48 17.59 11.42
N VAL A 122 -2.22 17.91 10.15
CA VAL A 122 -3.10 18.65 9.26
C VAL A 122 -3.32 17.86 7.99
N GLU A 123 -4.57 17.61 7.65
CA GLU A 123 -4.99 16.98 6.39
C GLU A 123 -5.54 18.05 5.45
N MET A 124 -5.05 18.08 4.20
CA MET A 124 -5.58 18.92 3.14
C MET A 124 -5.83 18.05 1.89
N GLY A 125 -7.08 17.62 1.72
CA GLY A 125 -7.48 16.65 0.70
C GLY A 125 -7.90 15.31 1.28
N GLN A 126 -8.36 14.41 0.41
CA GLN A 126 -8.71 13.05 0.79
C GLN A 126 -7.47 12.15 0.70
N ILE A 127 -7.07 11.60 1.83
CA ILE A 127 -6.00 10.61 1.91
C ILE A 127 -6.51 9.33 2.56
N LYS A 128 -5.82 8.23 2.25
CA LYS A 128 -5.87 6.97 2.96
C LYS A 128 -5.56 7.22 4.42
N VAL A 129 -6.42 6.70 5.27
CA VAL A 129 -6.16 6.69 6.71
C VAL A 129 -5.36 5.44 7.03
N PHE A 130 -4.25 5.58 7.74
CA PHE A 130 -3.50 4.43 8.28
C PHE A 130 -3.71 4.33 9.79
N SER A 131 -3.79 3.10 10.28
CA SER A 131 -4.27 2.72 11.61
C SER A 131 -3.52 3.37 12.78
N ASP A 132 -2.28 3.82 12.59
CA ASP A 132 -1.46 4.37 13.68
C ASP A 132 -1.78 5.83 14.02
N ILE A 133 -2.43 6.58 13.12
CA ILE A 133 -2.93 7.95 13.39
C ILE A 133 -4.37 7.93 13.96
N HIS A 134 -5.09 6.81 13.93
CA HIS A 134 -6.51 6.73 14.33
C HIS A 134 -6.81 7.18 15.78
N GLY A 135 -5.81 7.20 16.67
CA GLY A 135 -5.96 7.71 18.04
C GLY A 135 -5.72 9.22 18.21
N ARG A 136 -5.26 9.92 17.17
CA ARG A 136 -4.90 11.35 17.23
C ARG A 136 -5.94 12.21 16.51
N HIS A 137 -6.22 13.38 17.08
CA HIS A 137 -7.07 14.36 16.41
C HIS A 137 -6.31 15.06 15.28
N VAL A 138 -6.92 15.06 14.08
CA VAL A 138 -6.38 15.71 12.88
C VAL A 138 -7.22 16.92 12.52
N VAL A 139 -6.58 18.02 12.13
CA VAL A 139 -7.28 19.18 11.56
C VAL A 139 -7.43 18.99 10.05
N ARG A 140 -8.65 18.78 9.60
CA ARG A 140 -8.99 18.68 8.17
C ARG A 140 -9.32 20.06 7.62
N LEU A 141 -8.40 20.64 6.85
CA LEU A 141 -8.60 21.94 6.21
C LEU A 141 -9.52 21.82 5.01
N ASP A 142 -10.46 22.76 4.89
CA ASP A 142 -11.45 22.85 3.82
C ASP A 142 -11.61 24.30 3.31
N ASN A 143 -10.60 25.13 3.54
CA ASN A 143 -10.58 26.58 3.33
C ASN A 143 -11.55 27.41 4.21
N SER A 144 -12.39 26.79 5.05
CA SER A 144 -13.32 27.53 5.90
C SER A 144 -12.63 28.23 7.08
N VAL A 145 -13.21 29.36 7.50
CA VAL A 145 -12.78 30.08 8.72
C VAL A 145 -12.85 29.19 9.95
N LYS A 146 -13.84 28.28 10.02
CA LYS A 146 -13.98 27.31 11.12
C LYS A 146 -12.74 26.42 11.24
N LYS A 147 -12.23 25.89 10.13
CA LYS A 147 -11.06 25.01 10.13
C LYS A 147 -9.74 25.76 10.34
N ARG A 148 -9.66 27.01 9.85
CA ARG A 148 -8.56 27.93 10.17
C ARG A 148 -8.48 28.22 11.67
N GLN A 149 -9.62 28.53 12.29
CA GLN A 149 -9.74 28.75 13.73
C GLN A 149 -9.35 27.50 14.53
N GLU A 150 -9.76 26.31 14.08
CA GLU A 150 -9.39 25.04 14.71
C GLU A 150 -7.87 24.83 14.68
N LEU A 151 -7.21 25.05 13.53
CA LEU A 151 -5.75 24.96 13.42
C LEU A 151 -5.03 25.98 14.33
N ALA A 152 -5.50 27.22 14.34
CA ALA A 152 -4.95 28.28 15.19
C ALA A 152 -5.03 27.91 16.68
N GLN A 153 -6.16 27.37 17.14
CA GLN A 153 -6.32 26.93 18.53
C GLN A 153 -5.40 25.76 18.89
N ARG A 154 -5.15 24.83 17.95
CA ARG A 154 -4.20 23.74 18.16
C ARG A 154 -2.77 24.25 18.29
N LEU A 155 -2.39 25.23 17.47
CA LEU A 155 -1.07 25.85 17.54
C LEU A 155 -0.89 26.66 18.83
N ASP A 156 -1.91 27.39 19.27
CA ASP A 156 -1.93 28.07 20.57
C ASP A 156 -1.78 27.07 21.73
N THR A 157 -2.50 25.95 21.69
CA THR A 157 -2.37 24.85 22.67
C THR A 157 -0.96 24.25 22.67
N ALA A 158 -0.30 24.18 21.50
CA ALA A 158 1.09 23.75 21.36
C ALA A 158 2.11 24.82 21.82
N GLY A 159 1.65 25.93 22.40
CA GLY A 159 2.47 27.01 22.95
C GLY A 159 2.91 28.07 21.94
N CYS A 160 2.31 28.09 20.74
CA CYS A 160 2.64 29.10 19.74
C CYS A 160 2.02 30.46 20.09
N ALA A 161 2.73 31.55 19.83
CA ALA A 161 2.21 32.92 20.01
C ALA A 161 1.27 33.33 18.88
N VAL A 162 0.09 32.70 18.83
CA VAL A 162 -0.93 32.92 17.80
C VAL A 162 -1.61 34.27 17.99
N ARG A 163 -1.78 35.01 16.89
CA ARG A 163 -2.48 36.30 16.85
C ARG A 163 -3.72 36.21 15.96
N LEU A 164 -4.90 36.29 16.58
CA LEU A 164 -6.21 36.27 15.87
C LEU A 164 -6.94 37.61 15.90
N THR A 165 -6.22 38.70 16.14
CA THR A 165 -6.79 40.06 16.07
C THR A 165 -7.08 40.44 14.62
N GLY A 166 -8.28 40.99 14.36
CA GLY A 166 -8.71 41.37 13.01
C GLY A 166 -9.29 40.18 12.22
N THR A 167 -9.51 40.38 10.92
CA THR A 167 -10.18 39.40 10.04
C THR A 167 -9.39 39.01 8.81
N ASP A 168 -8.27 39.68 8.50
CA ASP A 168 -7.45 39.42 7.29
C ASP A 168 -6.86 37.99 7.25
N TRP A 169 -6.79 37.31 8.39
CA TRP A 169 -6.33 35.92 8.46
C TRP A 169 -7.41 34.91 8.03
N HIS A 170 -8.68 35.33 7.93
CA HIS A 170 -9.81 34.46 7.57
C HIS A 170 -9.69 33.88 6.15
N ASP A 171 -9.02 34.59 5.24
CA ASP A 171 -8.84 34.24 3.84
C ASP A 171 -7.37 34.20 3.40
N ALA A 172 -6.43 34.50 4.31
CA ALA A 172 -4.99 34.46 4.02
C ALA A 172 -4.50 33.06 3.62
N GLY A 173 -3.92 32.96 2.43
CA GLY A 173 -3.43 31.70 1.87
C GLY A 173 -4.57 30.79 1.37
N ASP A 174 -4.36 30.14 0.23
CA ASP A 174 -5.34 29.18 -0.29
C ASP A 174 -5.22 27.84 0.44
N LEU A 175 -6.21 27.52 1.27
CA LEU A 175 -6.30 26.25 2.02
C LEU A 175 -7.37 25.33 1.43
N THR A 176 -7.68 25.50 0.15
CA THR A 176 -8.60 24.64 -0.59
C THR A 176 -7.98 23.25 -0.75
N PRO A 177 -8.71 22.18 -0.36
CA PRO A 177 -8.28 20.82 -0.61
C PRO A 177 -7.95 20.61 -2.10
N PRO A 178 -6.83 19.95 -2.43
CA PRO A 178 -6.54 19.58 -3.80
C PRO A 178 -7.66 18.68 -4.32
N VAL A 179 -7.95 18.84 -5.62
CA VAL A 179 -8.98 18.07 -6.31
C VAL A 179 -8.67 16.57 -6.17
N PRO A 180 -9.66 15.72 -5.91
CA PRO A 180 -9.47 14.28 -5.95
C PRO A 180 -8.80 13.89 -7.27
N PRO A 181 -7.70 13.14 -7.23
CA PRO A 181 -6.92 12.89 -8.42
C PRO A 181 -7.69 11.96 -9.37
N GLY A 182 -7.29 11.99 -10.64
CA GLY A 182 -8.02 11.32 -11.73
C GLY A 182 -9.06 12.21 -12.40
N GLY A 183 -9.47 13.35 -11.82
CA GLY A 183 -10.38 14.29 -12.51
C GLY A 183 -11.73 13.65 -12.87
N GLY A 184 -12.20 12.70 -12.06
CA GLY A 184 -13.38 11.87 -12.35
C GLY A 184 -13.10 10.60 -13.15
N LEU A 185 -11.86 10.41 -13.63
CA LEU A 185 -11.39 9.17 -14.25
C LEU A 185 -10.75 8.25 -13.19
N PRO A 186 -10.77 6.92 -13.40
CA PRO A 186 -10.06 5.99 -12.54
C PRO A 186 -8.58 6.34 -12.47
N LEU A 187 -8.05 6.50 -11.26
CA LEU A 187 -6.62 6.62 -11.00
C LEU A 187 -5.93 5.39 -11.59
N GLY A 188 -5.14 5.60 -12.66
CA GLY A 188 -4.25 4.64 -13.31
C GLY A 188 -4.71 3.19 -13.30
N ARG A 189 -5.13 2.66 -14.46
CA ARG A 189 -5.49 1.24 -14.59
C ARG A 189 -4.34 0.37 -14.09
N LYS A 190 -4.59 -0.38 -13.01
CA LYS A 190 -3.76 -1.51 -12.59
C LYS A 190 -3.42 -2.34 -13.84
N LEU A 191 -2.20 -2.89 -13.93
CA LEU A 191 -2.03 -4.11 -14.72
C LEU A 191 -3.16 -5.04 -14.26
N PRO A 192 -4.01 -5.54 -15.18
CA PRO A 192 -5.26 -6.19 -14.82
C PRO A 192 -5.00 -7.16 -13.68
N SER A 193 -5.70 -6.93 -12.56
CA SER A 193 -5.62 -7.79 -11.40
C SER A 193 -5.84 -9.20 -11.89
N SER A 194 -4.80 -10.01 -11.81
CA SER A 194 -4.96 -11.42 -12.00
C SER A 194 -5.66 -11.94 -10.77
N LYS A 195 -6.99 -11.82 -10.77
CA LYS A 195 -7.85 -12.09 -9.63
C LYS A 195 -7.41 -13.37 -8.94
N ALA A 196 -6.97 -13.19 -7.70
CA ALA A 196 -6.58 -14.14 -6.65
C ALA A 196 -5.31 -14.96 -6.94
N THR A 197 -4.32 -14.73 -6.05
CA THR A 197 -2.99 -15.33 -5.99
C THR A 197 -2.24 -15.26 -7.32
N GLY A 198 -1.17 -14.47 -7.41
CA GLY A 198 -0.23 -14.51 -8.54
C GLY A 198 0.48 -15.86 -8.75
N LEU A 199 -0.03 -16.92 -8.13
CA LEU A 199 0.34 -18.30 -8.37
C LEU A 199 -0.59 -18.86 -9.45
N PRO A 200 -0.03 -19.59 -10.43
CA PRO A 200 -0.81 -20.40 -11.36
C PRO A 200 -1.84 -21.27 -10.63
N ARG A 201 -3.04 -21.38 -11.19
CA ARG A 201 -4.10 -22.25 -10.67
C ARG A 201 -4.23 -23.45 -11.57
N LEU A 202 -4.05 -24.62 -11.01
CA LEU A 202 -4.07 -25.87 -11.76
C LEU A 202 -5.37 -26.60 -11.43
N GLU A 203 -6.06 -27.07 -12.46
CA GLU A 203 -7.23 -27.93 -12.35
C GLU A 203 -6.95 -29.20 -13.14
N ALA A 204 -7.27 -30.37 -12.58
CA ALA A 204 -7.21 -31.64 -13.28
C ALA A 204 -8.63 -32.15 -13.58
N ARG A 205 -8.87 -32.63 -14.80
CA ARG A 205 -10.13 -33.26 -15.20
C ARG A 205 -9.89 -34.57 -15.93
N PHE A 206 -10.76 -35.55 -15.69
CA PHE A 206 -10.77 -36.79 -16.46
C PHE A 206 -11.41 -36.56 -17.84
N ILE A 207 -10.82 -37.15 -18.87
CA ILE A 207 -11.30 -37.14 -20.26
C ILE A 207 -11.49 -38.59 -20.71
N ASP A 208 -12.76 -39.01 -20.85
CA ASP A 208 -13.12 -40.27 -21.48
C ASP A 208 -12.96 -40.14 -23.01
N ASN A 209 -11.98 -40.85 -23.57
CA ASN A 209 -11.72 -40.83 -25.01
C ASN A 209 -12.54 -41.88 -25.79
N GLY A 210 -13.37 -42.66 -25.10
CA GLY A 210 -14.25 -43.68 -25.65
C GLY A 210 -13.62 -45.07 -25.77
N ARG A 211 -14.45 -46.06 -26.11
CA ARG A 211 -14.10 -47.48 -26.11
C ARG A 211 -12.89 -47.78 -27.02
N GLY A 212 -11.85 -48.39 -26.44
CA GLY A 212 -10.65 -48.83 -27.16
C GLY A 212 -9.57 -47.76 -27.31
N ARG A 213 -9.73 -46.59 -26.65
CA ARG A 213 -8.70 -45.55 -26.56
C ARG A 213 -8.23 -45.40 -25.12
N ILE A 214 -6.99 -44.94 -24.96
CA ILE A 214 -6.43 -44.60 -23.66
C ILE A 214 -7.06 -43.27 -23.23
N ASP A 215 -7.55 -43.21 -21.99
CA ASP A 215 -8.13 -42.00 -21.42
C ASP A 215 -7.03 -41.03 -21.01
N ALA A 216 -7.41 -39.82 -20.59
CA ALA A 216 -6.43 -38.84 -20.15
C ALA A 216 -6.91 -38.01 -18.97
N VAL A 217 -5.96 -37.60 -18.15
CA VAL A 217 -6.12 -36.48 -17.22
C VAL A 217 -5.66 -35.22 -17.93
N GLN A 218 -6.59 -34.28 -18.13
CA GLN A 218 -6.27 -32.95 -18.65
C GLN A 218 -5.96 -32.01 -17.48
N VAL A 219 -4.73 -31.51 -17.43
CA VAL A 219 -4.31 -30.48 -16.47
C VAL A 219 -4.36 -29.13 -17.16
N THR A 220 -5.05 -28.16 -16.58
CA THR A 220 -5.23 -26.81 -17.14
C THR A 220 -4.74 -25.74 -16.18
N ASN A 221 -3.94 -24.79 -16.69
CA ASN A 221 -3.56 -23.60 -15.94
C ASN A 221 -4.61 -22.48 -16.12
N HIS A 222 -5.47 -22.29 -15.13
CA HIS A 222 -6.49 -21.23 -15.07
C HIS A 222 -6.02 -19.96 -14.38
N GLY A 223 -4.83 -19.96 -13.76
CA GLY A 223 -4.30 -18.82 -13.02
C GLY A 223 -3.45 -17.89 -13.87
N PRO A 224 -3.07 -16.73 -13.34
CA PRO A 224 -2.04 -15.91 -13.96
C PRO A 224 -0.67 -16.55 -13.89
N GLY A 225 0.17 -16.23 -14.87
CA GLY A 225 1.55 -16.69 -14.92
C GLY A 225 1.69 -18.12 -15.42
N ASP A 226 2.92 -18.47 -15.77
CA ASP A 226 3.25 -19.78 -16.31
C ASP A 226 3.76 -20.67 -15.18
N VAL A 227 3.50 -21.97 -15.29
CA VAL A 227 4.14 -22.98 -14.44
C VAL A 227 5.38 -23.49 -15.14
N TYR A 228 6.49 -23.55 -14.43
CA TYR A 228 7.73 -24.17 -14.88
C TYR A 228 7.96 -25.47 -14.13
N ASP A 229 8.70 -26.40 -14.76
CA ASP A 229 9.00 -27.73 -14.24
C ASP A 229 7.75 -28.44 -13.70
N LEU A 230 6.66 -28.36 -14.47
CA LEU A 230 5.38 -28.93 -14.05
C LEU A 230 5.47 -30.45 -14.08
N ASP A 231 5.10 -31.08 -12.97
CA ASP A 231 5.04 -32.53 -12.86
C ASP A 231 3.67 -32.99 -12.37
N VAL A 232 3.27 -34.17 -12.81
CA VAL A 232 1.97 -34.77 -12.50
C VAL A 232 2.20 -36.19 -12.03
N SER A 233 1.76 -36.47 -10.80
CA SER A 233 1.80 -37.79 -10.20
C SER A 233 0.44 -38.13 -9.62
N ALA A 234 0.12 -39.43 -9.53
CA ALA A 234 -1.10 -39.89 -8.91
C ALA A 234 -0.79 -41.04 -7.94
N ASN A 235 -1.74 -41.38 -7.08
CA ASN A 235 -1.63 -42.56 -6.24
C ASN A 235 -1.58 -43.85 -7.10
N GLU A 236 -1.03 -44.94 -6.55
CA GLU A 236 -0.79 -46.21 -7.28
C GLU A 236 -2.05 -46.78 -7.95
N ASP A 237 -3.24 -46.41 -7.46
CA ASP A 237 -4.54 -46.86 -7.95
C ASP A 237 -5.05 -46.11 -9.21
N ALA A 238 -4.43 -45.00 -9.62
CA ALA A 238 -4.95 -44.10 -10.66
C ALA A 238 -4.56 -44.47 -12.11
N GLY A 239 -3.60 -45.39 -12.29
CA GLY A 239 -3.20 -45.85 -13.63
C GLY A 239 -2.60 -44.77 -14.55
N LEU A 240 -2.06 -43.68 -13.99
CA LEU A 240 -1.46 -42.57 -14.73
C LEU A 240 -0.19 -43.03 -15.46
N ILE A 241 -0.11 -42.79 -16.76
CA ILE A 241 1.05 -43.06 -17.60
C ILE A 241 1.82 -41.76 -17.77
N ARG A 242 2.86 -41.60 -16.95
CA ARG A 242 3.79 -40.48 -17.02
C ARG A 242 4.95 -40.86 -17.94
N ASP A 243 5.12 -40.13 -19.03
CA ASP A 243 6.30 -40.26 -19.89
C ASP A 243 7.47 -39.50 -19.26
N ASN A 244 8.55 -40.22 -18.96
CA ASN A 244 9.75 -39.64 -18.35
C ASN A 244 10.53 -38.75 -19.32
N ASP A 245 10.30 -38.88 -20.64
CA ASP A 245 10.92 -38.03 -21.65
C ASP A 245 10.16 -36.69 -21.84
N GLU A 246 8.88 -36.62 -21.40
CA GLU A 246 8.02 -35.43 -21.51
C GLU A 246 7.87 -34.66 -20.18
N PHE A 247 8.06 -35.33 -19.03
CA PHE A 247 7.94 -34.74 -17.70
C PHE A 247 9.25 -34.75 -16.88
N PRO A 248 9.56 -33.67 -16.13
CA PRO A 248 8.72 -32.49 -15.89
C PRO A 248 8.64 -31.57 -17.12
N LEU A 249 7.45 -31.06 -17.38
CA LEU A 249 7.19 -30.15 -18.49
C LEU A 249 7.85 -28.81 -18.20
N SER A 250 8.70 -28.35 -19.13
CA SER A 250 9.50 -27.14 -18.94
C SER A 250 8.66 -25.88 -18.69
N ARG A 251 7.48 -25.77 -19.32
CA ARG A 251 6.59 -24.61 -19.19
C ARG A 251 5.14 -24.93 -19.58
N LEU A 252 4.19 -24.64 -18.70
CA LEU A 252 2.75 -24.59 -18.98
C LEU A 252 2.24 -23.14 -18.91
N PRO A 253 1.98 -22.49 -20.06
CA PRO A 253 1.48 -21.12 -20.06
C PRO A 253 0.08 -20.96 -19.47
N SER A 254 -0.24 -19.77 -18.97
CA SER A 254 -1.60 -19.43 -18.55
C SER A 254 -2.63 -19.66 -19.68
N GLY A 255 -3.75 -20.30 -19.34
CA GLY A 255 -4.84 -20.64 -20.27
C GLY A 255 -4.56 -21.85 -21.16
N LYS A 256 -3.44 -22.56 -20.97
CA LYS A 256 -3.12 -23.79 -21.70
C LYS A 256 -3.37 -25.03 -20.85
N SER A 257 -3.51 -26.16 -21.55
CA SER A 257 -3.69 -27.47 -20.96
C SER A 257 -2.72 -28.47 -21.55
N ILE A 258 -2.40 -29.50 -20.78
CA ILE A 258 -1.73 -30.72 -21.22
C ILE A 258 -2.60 -31.92 -20.91
N ARG A 259 -2.27 -33.05 -21.52
CA ARG A 259 -2.95 -34.33 -21.28
C ARG A 259 -1.92 -35.35 -20.86
N VAL A 260 -2.16 -35.97 -19.71
CA VAL A 260 -1.39 -37.12 -19.25
C VAL A 260 -2.27 -38.34 -19.46
N GLN A 261 -1.74 -39.36 -20.14
CA GLN A 261 -2.50 -40.57 -20.41
C GLN A 261 -2.80 -41.30 -19.10
N CYS A 262 -3.95 -41.93 -19.00
CA CYS A 262 -4.29 -42.81 -17.88
C CYS A 262 -5.05 -44.04 -18.37
N TYR A 263 -4.81 -45.17 -17.73
CA TYR A 263 -5.61 -46.37 -17.92
C TYR A 263 -6.82 -46.34 -16.99
N ARG A 264 -7.98 -46.74 -17.50
CA ARG A 264 -9.11 -47.11 -16.63
C ARG A 264 -8.68 -48.27 -15.74
N PRO A 265 -8.79 -48.15 -14.40
CA PRO A 265 -8.62 -49.30 -13.51
C PRO A 265 -9.81 -50.24 -13.72
N GLY A 266 -9.70 -51.13 -14.72
CA GLY A 266 -10.84 -51.89 -15.20
C GLY A 266 -10.53 -53.07 -16.10
N SER A 267 -9.38 -53.75 -15.94
CA SER A 267 -9.15 -55.02 -16.67
C SER A 267 -8.93 -56.26 -15.79
N PHE A 268 -8.71 -56.16 -14.48
CA PHE A 268 -8.58 -57.34 -13.62
C PHE A 268 -9.08 -57.09 -12.18
N GLY A 269 -10.35 -57.40 -11.93
CA GLY A 269 -10.79 -58.02 -10.67
C GLY A 269 -10.93 -57.21 -9.37
N SER A 270 -10.66 -55.91 -9.31
CA SER A 270 -10.89 -55.09 -8.10
C SER A 270 -11.99 -54.04 -8.29
N ALA A 271 -12.66 -53.67 -7.18
CA ALA A 271 -13.77 -52.72 -7.16
C ALA A 271 -13.36 -51.38 -7.79
N GLN A 272 -14.10 -50.98 -8.82
CA GLN A 272 -13.86 -49.79 -9.63
C GLN A 272 -13.99 -48.53 -8.77
N LYS A 273 -12.88 -47.89 -8.40
CA LYS A 273 -12.90 -46.55 -7.80
C LYS A 273 -13.13 -45.55 -8.92
N SER A 274 -14.30 -44.92 -8.94
CA SER A 274 -14.69 -43.89 -9.92
C SER A 274 -13.99 -42.54 -9.72
N HIS A 275 -12.99 -42.47 -8.84
CA HIS A 275 -12.26 -41.25 -8.52
C HIS A 275 -10.88 -41.56 -7.95
N PHE A 276 -9.96 -40.62 -8.13
CA PHE A 276 -8.61 -40.66 -7.60
C PHE A 276 -8.09 -39.23 -7.40
N TYR A 277 -6.96 -39.10 -6.69
CA TYR A 277 -6.29 -37.81 -6.50
C TYR A 277 -5.07 -37.73 -7.41
N VAL A 278 -4.85 -36.54 -7.96
CA VAL A 278 -3.67 -36.20 -8.75
C VAL A 278 -2.92 -35.09 -8.03
N THR A 279 -1.65 -35.31 -7.76
CA THR A 279 -0.74 -34.30 -7.25
C THR A 279 -0.04 -33.63 -8.42
N ILE A 280 -0.22 -32.32 -8.53
CA ILE A 280 0.42 -31.48 -9.54
C ILE A 280 1.44 -30.60 -8.83
N THR A 281 2.70 -30.68 -9.26
CA THR A 281 3.78 -29.87 -8.71
C THR A 281 4.42 -29.00 -9.80
N GLY A 282 5.13 -27.97 -9.39
CA GLY A 282 5.89 -27.11 -10.29
C GLY A 282 6.43 -25.90 -9.55
N LYS A 283 6.83 -24.87 -10.30
CA LYS A 283 7.29 -23.60 -9.74
C LYS A 283 6.89 -22.41 -10.61
N THR A 284 6.84 -21.24 -9.98
CA THR A 284 6.71 -19.96 -10.70
C THR A 284 8.03 -19.56 -11.36
N ALA A 285 8.01 -18.53 -12.22
CA ALA A 285 9.22 -17.96 -12.82
C ALA A 285 10.28 -17.53 -11.78
N ASP A 286 9.83 -17.06 -10.61
CA ASP A 286 10.69 -16.62 -9.51
C ASP A 286 11.11 -17.78 -8.58
N GLY A 287 10.79 -19.03 -8.93
CA GLY A 287 11.22 -20.23 -8.21
C GLY A 287 10.37 -20.60 -6.99
N ILE A 288 9.23 -19.92 -6.77
CA ILE A 288 8.30 -20.29 -5.69
C ILE A 288 7.65 -21.65 -6.03
N PRO A 289 7.75 -22.66 -5.15
CA PRO A 289 7.16 -23.98 -5.40
C PRO A 289 5.63 -23.93 -5.37
N ILE A 290 5.02 -24.76 -6.22
CA ILE A 290 3.58 -24.96 -6.36
C ILE A 290 3.31 -26.44 -6.10
N GLY A 291 2.34 -26.74 -5.25
CA GLY A 291 1.86 -28.10 -4.99
C GLY A 291 0.36 -28.07 -4.80
N VAL A 292 -0.37 -28.75 -5.67
CA VAL A 292 -1.84 -28.82 -5.63
C VAL A 292 -2.25 -30.28 -5.71
N GLU A 293 -3.17 -30.68 -4.85
CA GLU A 293 -3.81 -32.00 -4.91
C GLU A 293 -5.23 -31.81 -5.44
N GLU A 294 -5.51 -32.40 -6.60
CA GLU A 294 -6.78 -32.28 -7.30
C GLU A 294 -7.54 -33.61 -7.22
N PHE A 295 -8.82 -33.53 -6.87
CA PHE A 295 -9.72 -34.66 -6.92
C PHE A 295 -10.26 -34.83 -8.35
N VAL A 296 -10.04 -36.00 -8.94
CA VAL A 296 -10.47 -36.33 -10.29
C VAL A 296 -11.48 -37.47 -10.23
N SER A 297 -12.68 -37.25 -10.74
CA SER A 297 -13.73 -38.29 -10.85
C SER A 297 -14.10 -38.58 -12.29
N GLU A 298 -14.31 -39.85 -12.59
CA GLU A 298 -15.03 -40.32 -13.78
C GLU A 298 -16.47 -39.79 -13.66
N THR A 299 -16.86 -38.88 -14.55
CA THR A 299 -18.22 -38.29 -14.56
C THR A 299 -19.12 -39.08 -15.50
#